data_AF-A0A091KRZ9-F1
#
_entry.id   AF-A0A091KRZ9-F1
#
_cell.length_a   1.000
_cell.length_b   1.000
_cell.length_c   1.000
_cell.angle_alpha   90.00
_cell.angle_beta   90.00
_cell.angle_gamma   90.00
#
_symmetry.space_group_name_H-M   'P 1'
#
loop_
_entity.id
_entity.type
_entity.pdbx_description
1 polymer ?
#
loop_
_entity_poly.entity_id
_entity_poly.type
_entity_poly.pdbx_seq_one_letter_code
_entity_poly.pdbx_strand_id
1 'polypeptide(L)'
;INELIQKRQLLEAFASIRYLEDETIAERDAEKHRDNPQEFVRKSRDVDLLYNSITNAIQSIVVGTLEHPAVEDALLTSLVTLIAREEAAHPSTGNAAGPGSDSLGTPRKWREEWREAVNESARKRVLRVPMASKEEQSSWLGLHLGFLQKHLSEDLLKIKSLVQKCYPEEYHVCDTYLEAFHKAIASHLQELSRRPLEFHELHTLLDWVANTYRSELFLGHPNLKPEVKAENLSLLLASDDWDKLKKDYVASAKGKIKSYFGNILRLEVTEKWEKGVHPELKENLYRSSLSFDIQTIIGEHMKIAGTISKSLERKMLELCLAELHEFIPRFGEEFVAWSTAQDTPIFAPYFAAYINSFHELVSGLETGFKVNTEELQKILAALTRNFTNVFVTQFRRKAEPLLKKILTKNWILGMERLDSLPSAVSQFSKHLQHMREPLGQELLRDVHKYVVREYIRQVIKPRYRMSSQTRQRVSEKMKQEARILNNTLIDQGSDSDWLLPAIHHIANITGEKKIDKIKEYVKELCQDYPDIR
;
A
#
# COMPACT_ATOMS: atom_id res chain seq x y z
N ILE A 1 55.04 34.21 -12.84
CA ILE A 1 54.35 33.23 -11.96
C ILE A 1 52.89 33.02 -12.36
N ASN A 2 52.05 34.07 -12.41
CA ASN A 2 50.64 33.92 -12.82
C ASN A 2 50.43 33.23 -14.18
N GLU A 3 51.25 33.53 -15.19
CA GLU A 3 51.18 32.84 -16.48
C GLU A 3 51.50 31.33 -16.40
N LEU A 4 52.41 30.92 -15.50
CA LEU A 4 52.75 29.51 -15.28
C LEU A 4 51.57 28.78 -14.62
N ILE A 5 50.88 29.44 -13.67
CA ILE A 5 49.66 28.92 -13.04
C ILE A 5 48.55 28.76 -14.09
N GLN A 6 48.34 29.78 -14.95
CA GLN A 6 47.37 29.73 -16.04
C GLN A 6 47.66 28.59 -17.04
N LYS A 7 48.94 28.33 -17.34
CA LYS A 7 49.38 27.23 -18.22
C LYS A 7 49.41 25.86 -17.51
N ARG A 8 48.93 25.76 -16.26
CA ARG A 8 48.95 24.55 -15.42
C ARG A 8 50.36 23.97 -15.17
N GLN A 9 51.41 24.78 -15.31
CA GLN A 9 52.79 24.42 -14.97
C GLN A 9 53.04 24.62 -13.46
N LEU A 10 52.29 23.89 -12.63
CA LEU A 10 52.18 24.18 -11.19
C LEU A 10 53.47 23.95 -10.41
N LEU A 11 54.32 22.99 -10.81
CA LEU A 11 55.60 22.72 -10.15
C LEU A 11 56.61 23.87 -10.33
N GLU A 12 56.67 24.46 -11.53
CA GLU A 12 57.53 25.61 -11.83
C GLU A 12 57.00 26.88 -11.16
N ALA A 13 55.67 27.04 -11.13
CA ALA A 13 55.02 28.12 -10.40
C ALA A 13 55.33 28.04 -8.90
N PHE A 14 55.22 26.86 -8.28
CA PHE A 14 55.52 26.66 -6.87
C PHE A 14 56.99 26.91 -6.53
N ALA A 15 57.94 26.42 -7.34
CA ALA A 15 59.36 26.71 -7.12
C ALA A 15 59.64 28.23 -7.14
N SER A 16 58.98 28.96 -8.04
CA SER A 16 59.10 30.42 -8.13
C SER A 16 58.47 31.14 -6.93
N ILE A 17 57.32 30.66 -6.43
CA ILE A 17 56.66 31.23 -5.24
C ILE A 17 57.48 30.95 -3.99
N ARG A 18 58.04 29.74 -3.85
CA ARG A 18 58.93 29.40 -2.75
C ARG A 18 60.17 30.28 -2.70
N TYR A 19 60.78 30.57 -3.85
CA TYR A 19 61.90 31.50 -3.91
C TYR A 19 61.50 32.89 -3.40
N LEU A 20 60.33 33.41 -3.80
CA LEU A 20 59.81 34.69 -3.32
C LEU A 20 59.45 34.65 -1.82
N GLU A 21 58.93 33.53 -1.33
CA GLU A 21 58.64 33.33 0.09
C GLU A 21 59.92 33.31 0.93
N ASP A 22 60.92 32.52 0.52
CA ASP A 22 62.23 32.42 1.17
C ASP A 22 62.96 33.79 1.14
N GLU A 23 62.87 34.53 0.03
CA GLU A 23 63.38 35.91 -0.08
C GLU A 23 62.65 36.84 0.89
N THR A 24 61.32 36.78 0.97
CA THR A 24 60.52 37.61 1.86
C THR A 24 60.78 37.28 3.34
N ILE A 25 60.98 35.99 3.67
CA ILE A 25 61.38 35.54 5.01
C ILE A 25 62.79 36.02 5.36
N ALA A 26 63.75 35.91 4.43
CA ALA A 26 65.11 36.40 4.65
C ALA A 26 65.15 37.93 4.79
N GLU A 27 64.32 38.67 4.04
CA GLU A 27 64.16 40.12 4.20
C GLU A 27 63.54 40.51 5.55
N ARG A 28 62.58 39.72 6.05
CA ARG A 28 62.02 39.86 7.40
C ARG A 28 63.07 39.66 8.47
N ASP A 29 63.80 38.55 8.40
CA ASP A 29 64.78 38.14 9.40
C ASP A 29 66.00 39.07 9.42
N ALA A 30 66.32 39.69 8.28
CA ALA A 30 67.35 40.72 8.15
C ALA A 30 66.87 42.15 8.53
N GLU A 31 65.62 42.30 9.02
CA GLU A 31 64.99 43.57 9.40
C GLU A 31 65.02 44.67 8.30
N LYS A 32 65.11 44.29 7.02
CA LYS A 32 65.26 45.23 5.89
C LYS A 32 64.10 46.22 5.74
N HIS A 33 62.92 45.86 6.24
CA HIS A 33 61.69 46.66 6.11
C HIS A 33 61.32 47.43 7.39
N ARG A 34 62.25 47.62 8.32
CA ARG A 34 62.01 48.32 9.60
C ARG A 34 61.50 49.75 9.40
N ASP A 35 61.90 50.42 8.31
CA ASP A 35 61.49 51.78 7.95
C ASP A 35 60.25 51.83 7.01
N ASN A 36 59.82 50.70 6.45
CA ASN A 36 58.63 50.62 5.58
C ASN A 36 57.80 49.33 5.81
N PRO A 37 57.07 49.21 6.94
CA PRO A 37 56.30 48.02 7.26
C PRO A 37 55.19 47.69 6.24
N GLN A 38 54.67 48.71 5.52
CA GLN A 38 53.60 48.52 4.54
C GLN A 38 54.07 47.76 3.30
N GLU A 39 55.34 47.88 2.92
CA GLU A 39 55.90 47.17 1.76
C GLU A 39 56.08 45.68 2.05
N PHE A 40 56.53 45.33 3.25
CA PHE A 40 56.59 43.94 3.70
C PHE A 40 55.21 43.27 3.71
N VAL A 41 54.18 43.96 4.24
CA VAL A 41 52.80 43.45 4.25
C VAL A 41 52.26 43.25 2.82
N ARG A 42 52.60 44.13 1.88
CA ARG A 42 52.22 43.97 0.46
C ARG A 42 52.90 42.74 -0.16
N LYS A 43 54.21 42.57 0.02
CA LYS A 43 54.94 41.39 -0.47
C LYS A 43 54.41 40.09 0.13
N SER A 44 54.15 40.05 1.44
CA SER A 44 53.54 38.89 2.10
C SER A 44 52.18 38.55 1.49
N ARG A 45 51.33 39.56 1.28
CA ARG A 45 50.01 39.39 0.69
C ARG A 45 50.09 38.91 -0.77
N ASP A 46 51.06 39.40 -1.54
CA ASP A 46 51.27 38.96 -2.92
C ASP A 46 51.68 37.48 -2.98
N VAL A 47 52.55 37.03 -2.06
CA VAL A 47 52.90 35.61 -1.90
C VAL A 47 51.67 34.78 -1.52
N ASP A 48 50.85 35.24 -0.56
CA ASP A 48 49.61 34.57 -0.18
C ASP A 48 48.61 34.44 -1.36
N LEU A 49 48.46 35.49 -2.18
CA LEU A 49 47.59 35.47 -3.36
C LEU A 49 48.06 34.46 -4.42
N LEU A 50 49.38 34.33 -4.60
CA LEU A 50 49.95 33.33 -5.51
C LEU A 50 49.73 31.90 -4.98
N TYR A 51 49.89 31.67 -3.68
CA TYR A 51 49.54 30.41 -3.04
C TYR A 51 48.06 30.06 -3.20
N ASN A 52 47.16 31.03 -2.99
CA ASN A 52 45.72 30.86 -3.19
C ASN A 52 45.38 30.53 -4.66
N SER A 53 46.12 31.12 -5.61
CA SER A 53 45.95 30.80 -7.03
C SER A 53 46.37 29.37 -7.38
N ILE A 54 47.41 28.83 -6.72
CA ILE A 54 47.73 27.40 -6.83
C ILE A 54 46.64 26.54 -6.19
N THR A 55 46.15 26.89 -4.98
CA THR A 55 45.05 26.15 -4.34
C THR A 55 43.82 26.07 -5.25
N ASN A 56 43.42 27.19 -5.86
CA ASN A 56 42.31 27.23 -6.82
C ASN A 56 42.58 26.35 -8.06
N ALA A 57 43.81 26.32 -8.55
CA ALA A 57 44.19 25.46 -9.67
C ALA A 57 44.13 23.97 -9.30
N ILE A 58 44.60 23.59 -8.10
CA ILE A 58 44.48 22.22 -7.55
C ILE A 58 43.01 21.82 -7.49
N GLN A 59 42.15 22.63 -6.87
CA GLN A 59 40.72 22.37 -6.78
C GLN A 59 40.08 22.23 -8.17
N SER A 60 40.41 23.11 -9.12
CA SER A 60 39.88 23.05 -10.48
C SER A 60 40.28 21.77 -11.22
N ILE A 61 41.52 21.30 -11.06
CA ILE A 61 42.01 20.08 -11.70
C ILE A 61 41.30 18.86 -11.13
N VAL A 62 41.20 18.76 -9.79
CA VAL A 62 40.56 17.64 -9.11
C VAL A 62 39.06 17.58 -9.43
N VAL A 63 38.37 18.72 -9.41
CA VAL A 63 36.95 18.80 -9.77
C VAL A 63 36.72 18.39 -11.23
N GLY A 64 37.57 18.84 -12.15
CA GLY A 64 37.49 18.53 -13.58
C GLY A 64 37.87 17.09 -13.96
N THR A 65 38.49 16.34 -13.05
CA THR A 65 39.01 14.98 -13.33
C THR A 65 37.92 14.01 -13.82
N LEU A 66 36.70 14.13 -13.30
CA LEU A 66 35.56 13.29 -13.68
C LEU A 66 34.71 13.89 -14.81
N GLU A 67 34.96 15.13 -15.22
CA GLU A 67 34.16 15.81 -16.26
C GLU A 67 34.59 15.41 -17.68
N HIS A 68 35.88 15.15 -17.89
CA HIS A 68 36.42 14.77 -19.19
C HIS A 68 36.43 13.25 -19.40
N PRO A 69 36.24 12.71 -20.61
CA PRO A 69 36.31 11.26 -20.83
C PRO A 69 37.70 10.65 -20.54
N ALA A 70 38.76 11.39 -20.85
CA ALA A 70 40.14 10.99 -20.59
C ALA A 70 40.64 11.56 -19.26
N VAL A 71 41.54 10.83 -18.60
CA VAL A 71 42.27 11.30 -17.42
C VAL A 71 43.61 11.89 -17.88
N GLU A 72 43.92 13.09 -17.42
CA GLU A 72 45.20 13.75 -17.71
C GLU A 72 46.27 13.28 -16.71
N ASP A 73 46.75 12.04 -16.86
CA ASP A 73 47.64 11.34 -15.91
C ASP A 73 48.87 12.18 -15.50
N ALA A 74 49.46 12.88 -16.47
CA ALA A 74 50.62 13.75 -16.24
C ALA A 74 50.30 14.94 -15.33
N LEU A 75 49.09 15.52 -15.44
CA LEU A 75 48.67 16.62 -14.57
C LEU A 75 48.37 16.14 -13.16
N LEU A 76 47.74 14.98 -13.00
CA LEU A 76 47.46 14.40 -11.68
C LEU A 76 48.75 14.02 -10.95
N THR A 77 49.71 13.41 -11.67
CA THR A 77 51.02 13.07 -11.10
C THR A 77 51.81 14.32 -10.71
N SER A 78 51.75 15.38 -11.53
CA SER A 78 52.34 16.70 -11.22
C SER A 78 51.71 17.32 -9.98
N LEU A 79 50.38 17.20 -9.81
CA LEU A 79 49.64 17.68 -8.65
C LEU A 79 50.02 16.91 -7.36
N VAL A 80 50.16 15.59 -7.42
CA VAL A 80 50.66 14.80 -6.28
C VAL A 80 52.07 15.24 -5.90
N THR A 81 52.95 15.41 -6.89
CA THR A 81 54.33 15.86 -6.67
C THR A 81 54.36 17.25 -6.03
N LEU A 82 53.46 18.13 -6.45
CA LEU A 82 53.30 19.48 -5.90
C LEU A 82 52.91 19.43 -4.42
N ILE A 83 51.90 18.63 -4.06
CA ILE A 83 51.45 18.46 -2.67
C ILE A 83 52.59 17.89 -1.81
N ALA A 84 53.28 16.84 -2.28
CA ALA A 84 54.41 16.27 -1.55
C ALA A 84 55.56 17.27 -1.33
N ARG A 85 55.81 18.16 -2.30
CA ARG A 85 56.80 19.24 -2.16
C ARG A 85 56.39 20.32 -1.18
N GLU A 86 55.10 20.60 -1.04
CA GLU A 86 54.57 21.53 -0.02
C GLU A 86 54.69 20.93 1.39
N GLU A 87 54.28 19.67 1.56
CA GLU A 87 54.41 18.95 2.83
C GLU A 87 55.87 18.83 3.30
N ALA A 88 56.81 18.63 2.37
CA ALA A 88 58.24 18.63 2.65
C ALA A 88 58.80 20.04 2.93
N ALA A 89 58.23 21.08 2.32
CA ALA A 89 58.65 22.47 2.50
C ALA A 89 58.22 23.06 3.85
N HIS A 90 57.04 22.67 4.32
CA HIS A 90 56.42 23.19 5.54
C HIS A 90 56.03 22.03 6.48
N PRO A 91 57.01 21.35 7.11
CA PRO A 91 56.70 20.30 8.08
C PRO A 91 55.89 20.91 9.22
N SER A 92 54.82 20.23 9.64
CA SER A 92 53.91 20.68 10.70
C SER A 92 54.65 20.81 12.04
N THR A 93 55.28 21.96 12.29
CA THR A 93 55.83 22.30 13.59
C THR A 93 54.69 22.87 14.43
N GLY A 94 54.40 22.22 15.56
CA GLY A 94 53.22 22.43 16.40
C GLY A 94 53.15 23.76 17.17
N ASN A 95 53.53 24.88 16.55
CA ASN A 95 53.29 26.20 17.11
C ASN A 95 52.07 26.80 16.45
N ALA A 96 50.93 26.72 17.14
CA ALA A 96 49.75 27.51 16.84
C ALA A 96 50.15 28.99 16.88
N ALA A 97 50.31 29.59 15.71
CA ALA A 97 50.56 31.00 15.58
C ALA A 97 49.27 31.74 15.98
N GLY A 98 49.39 32.68 16.93
CA GLY A 98 48.27 33.42 17.48
C GLY A 98 47.55 34.28 16.42
N PRO A 99 46.33 34.76 16.70
CA PRO A 99 45.55 35.52 15.74
C PRO A 99 46.29 36.81 15.38
N GLY A 100 46.77 36.89 14.13
CA GLY A 100 47.56 38.01 13.60
C GLY A 100 48.98 37.66 13.13
N SER A 101 49.40 36.39 13.13
CA SER A 101 50.69 35.97 12.58
C SER A 101 50.70 35.93 11.05
N ASP A 102 51.76 36.45 10.43
CA ASP A 102 52.02 36.34 8.99
C ASP A 102 51.93 34.87 8.52
N SER A 103 51.16 34.64 7.46
CA SER A 103 50.94 33.35 6.81
C SER A 103 52.17 32.80 6.08
N LEU A 104 53.28 33.55 6.07
CA LEU A 104 54.56 33.19 5.47
C LEU A 104 55.20 32.01 6.21
N GLY A 105 55.55 30.96 5.45
CA GLY A 105 56.20 29.76 5.97
C GLY A 105 55.26 28.74 6.62
N THR A 106 53.94 28.99 6.61
CA THR A 106 52.93 28.06 7.15
C THR A 106 52.41 27.09 6.08
N PRO A 107 52.15 25.81 6.42
CA PRO A 107 51.61 24.86 5.46
C PRO A 107 50.21 25.29 5.00
N ARG A 108 49.99 25.26 3.69
CA ARG A 108 48.68 25.47 3.05
C ARG A 108 47.80 24.23 3.12
N LYS A 109 48.38 23.09 3.54
CA LYS A 109 47.67 21.83 3.74
C LYS A 109 46.95 21.39 2.47
N TRP A 110 47.66 21.39 1.34
CA TRP A 110 47.03 21.10 0.04
C TRP A 110 46.44 19.69 -0.06
N ARG A 111 46.84 18.76 0.80
CA ARG A 111 46.19 17.45 0.94
C ARG A 111 44.75 17.55 1.49
N GLU A 112 44.48 18.46 2.42
CA GLU A 112 43.12 18.73 2.92
C GLU A 112 42.28 19.40 1.81
N GLU A 113 42.85 20.37 1.11
CA GLU A 113 42.20 21.04 -0.04
C GLU A 113 41.89 20.08 -1.20
N TRP A 114 42.78 19.12 -1.47
CA TRP A 114 42.53 18.04 -2.41
C TRP A 114 41.30 17.21 -1.99
N ARG A 115 41.20 16.83 -0.71
CA ARG A 115 40.07 16.07 -0.18
C ARG A 115 38.75 16.83 -0.31
N GLU A 116 38.76 18.13 -0.02
CA GLU A 116 37.59 18.99 -0.22
C GLU A 116 37.22 19.16 -1.69
N ALA A 117 38.20 19.26 -2.58
CA ALA A 117 37.95 19.26 -4.03
C ALA A 117 37.34 17.95 -4.53
N VAL A 118 37.72 16.80 -3.94
CA VAL A 118 37.08 15.51 -4.20
C VAL A 118 35.61 15.52 -3.73
N ASN A 119 35.32 16.03 -2.53
CA ASN A 119 33.94 16.22 -2.03
C ASN A 119 33.10 17.08 -3.00
N GLU A 120 33.66 18.21 -3.44
CA GLU A 120 33.00 19.12 -4.36
C GLU A 120 32.80 18.51 -5.76
N SER A 121 33.77 17.73 -6.24
CA SER A 121 33.66 16.96 -7.49
C SER A 121 32.47 16.01 -7.42
N ALA A 122 32.42 15.17 -6.37
CA ALA A 122 31.33 14.22 -6.16
C ALA A 122 29.96 14.92 -6.06
N ARG A 123 29.88 16.02 -5.29
CA ARG A 123 28.66 16.82 -5.14
C ARG A 123 28.18 17.39 -6.48
N LYS A 124 29.07 17.97 -7.29
CA LYS A 124 28.72 18.48 -8.63
C LYS A 124 28.23 17.36 -9.56
N ARG A 125 28.85 16.18 -9.51
CA ARG A 125 28.43 15.02 -10.32
C ARG A 125 27.01 14.58 -9.96
N VAL A 126 26.70 14.44 -8.67
CA VAL A 126 25.35 14.09 -8.19
C VAL A 126 24.31 15.14 -8.60
N LEU A 127 24.59 16.43 -8.41
CA LEU A 127 23.65 17.50 -8.71
C LEU A 127 23.44 17.76 -10.22
N ARG A 128 24.39 17.35 -11.06
CA ARG A 128 24.26 17.46 -12.53
C ARG A 128 23.44 16.34 -13.15
N VAL A 129 23.13 15.28 -12.39
CA VAL A 129 22.27 14.21 -12.89
C VAL A 129 20.92 14.81 -13.27
N PRO A 130 20.46 14.63 -14.52
CA PRO A 130 19.20 15.19 -14.96
C PRO A 130 18.04 14.78 -14.04
N MET A 131 17.19 15.76 -13.73
CA MET A 131 15.87 15.49 -13.19
C MET A 131 14.92 15.26 -14.37
N ALA A 132 14.02 14.28 -14.27
CA ALA A 132 13.12 13.93 -15.37
C ALA A 132 12.25 15.13 -15.80
N SER A 133 11.83 15.15 -17.07
CA SER A 133 11.06 16.26 -17.64
C SER A 133 9.61 16.28 -17.14
N LYS A 134 8.86 17.34 -17.47
CA LYS A 134 7.45 17.47 -17.06
C LYS A 134 6.55 16.39 -17.67
N GLU A 135 6.92 15.80 -18.80
CA GLU A 135 6.17 14.71 -19.44
C GLU A 135 6.32 13.36 -18.70
N GLU A 136 7.35 13.20 -17.87
CA GLU A 136 7.70 11.96 -17.16
C GLU A 136 7.35 12.01 -15.66
N GLN A 137 6.49 12.95 -15.26
CA GLN A 137 6.21 13.29 -13.86
C GLN A 137 5.70 12.13 -12.99
N SER A 138 5.11 11.08 -13.54
CA SER A 138 4.64 9.93 -12.75
C SER A 138 5.76 8.96 -12.33
N SER A 139 6.97 9.08 -12.90
CA SER A 139 8.09 8.18 -12.59
C SER A 139 9.44 8.89 -12.51
N TRP A 140 9.41 10.22 -12.34
CA TRP A 140 10.62 11.05 -12.36
C TRP A 140 11.68 10.58 -11.37
N LEU A 141 11.27 10.14 -10.17
CA LEU A 141 12.20 9.73 -9.11
C LEU A 141 12.90 8.42 -9.46
N GLY A 142 12.18 7.46 -10.04
CA GLY A 142 12.78 6.20 -10.49
C GLY A 142 13.79 6.43 -11.61
N LEU A 143 13.44 7.26 -12.59
CA LEU A 143 14.36 7.65 -13.68
C LEU A 143 15.59 8.37 -13.14
N HIS A 144 15.40 9.33 -12.24
CA HIS A 144 16.48 10.08 -11.64
C HIS A 144 17.44 9.19 -10.85
N LEU A 145 16.93 8.28 -10.01
CA LEU A 145 17.75 7.31 -9.27
C LEU A 145 18.47 6.32 -10.20
N GLY A 146 17.85 5.93 -11.31
CA GLY A 146 18.48 5.12 -12.36
C GLY A 146 19.64 5.85 -13.05
N PHE A 147 19.46 7.14 -13.39
CA PHE A 147 20.55 7.95 -13.92
C PHE A 147 21.66 8.15 -12.90
N LEU A 148 21.33 8.41 -11.64
CA LEU A 148 22.30 8.54 -10.56
C LEU A 148 23.14 7.26 -10.43
N GLN A 149 22.49 6.10 -10.38
CA GLN A 149 23.16 4.80 -10.35
C GLN A 149 24.12 4.62 -11.54
N LYS A 150 23.67 4.89 -12.77
CA LYS A 150 24.47 4.71 -13.98
C LYS A 150 25.72 5.62 -13.98
N HIS A 151 25.52 6.93 -13.84
CA HIS A 151 26.62 7.91 -13.95
C HIS A 151 27.67 7.70 -12.86
N LEU A 152 27.23 7.40 -11.63
CA LEU A 152 28.15 7.16 -10.53
C LEU A 152 28.89 5.83 -10.66
N SER A 153 28.27 4.80 -11.24
CA SER A 153 28.96 3.54 -11.54
C SER A 153 30.09 3.76 -12.54
N GLU A 154 29.82 4.53 -13.61
CA GLU A 154 30.82 4.90 -14.61
C GLU A 154 31.98 5.70 -13.99
N ASP A 155 31.67 6.66 -13.12
CA ASP A 155 32.68 7.45 -12.41
C ASP A 155 33.53 6.60 -11.46
N LEU A 156 32.93 5.73 -10.66
CA LEU A 156 33.66 4.83 -9.76
C LEU A 156 34.57 3.86 -10.52
N LEU A 157 34.10 3.32 -11.66
CA LEU A 157 34.93 2.49 -12.54
C LEU A 157 36.11 3.27 -13.13
N LYS A 158 35.88 4.52 -13.53
CA LYS A 158 36.92 5.41 -14.03
C LYS A 158 37.95 5.73 -12.93
N ILE A 159 37.49 5.99 -11.71
CA ILE A 159 38.37 6.27 -10.56
C ILE A 159 39.28 5.08 -10.28
N LYS A 160 38.70 3.88 -10.19
CA LYS A 160 39.46 2.64 -9.98
C LYS A 160 40.45 2.35 -11.10
N SER A 161 40.02 2.48 -12.36
CA SER A 161 40.83 2.01 -13.51
C SER A 161 41.92 2.99 -13.95
N LEU A 162 41.69 4.30 -13.80
CA LEU A 162 42.55 5.36 -14.34
C LEU A 162 43.08 6.28 -13.25
N VAL A 163 42.20 6.86 -12.41
CA VAL A 163 42.60 7.89 -11.44
C VAL A 163 43.48 7.31 -10.34
N GLN A 164 43.14 6.13 -9.80
CA GLN A 164 43.90 5.49 -8.72
C GLN A 164 45.39 5.28 -9.08
N LYS A 165 45.70 5.01 -10.35
CA LYS A 165 47.08 4.80 -10.82
C LYS A 165 47.96 6.05 -10.78
N CYS A 166 47.34 7.24 -10.75
CA CYS A 166 48.04 8.52 -10.74
C CYS A 166 48.46 8.96 -9.32
N TYR A 167 48.02 8.25 -8.29
CA TYR A 167 48.25 8.62 -6.88
C TYR A 167 48.97 7.50 -6.11
N PRO A 168 49.80 7.84 -5.11
CA PRO A 168 50.34 6.90 -4.15
C PRO A 168 49.24 6.22 -3.32
N GLU A 169 49.50 5.02 -2.81
CA GLU A 169 48.54 4.25 -2.01
C GLU A 169 48.06 4.98 -0.74
N GLU A 170 48.91 5.83 -0.16
CA GLU A 170 48.62 6.66 1.03
C GLU A 170 47.43 7.62 0.85
N TYR A 171 47.08 7.96 -0.40
CA TYR A 171 45.94 8.85 -0.67
C TYR A 171 44.60 8.14 -0.54
N HIS A 172 44.58 6.80 -0.54
CA HIS A 172 43.35 6.00 -0.49
C HIS A 172 42.26 6.57 -1.42
N VAL A 173 42.63 6.82 -2.68
CA VAL A 173 41.81 7.61 -3.62
C VAL A 173 40.41 7.02 -3.81
N CYS A 174 40.31 5.71 -4.04
CA CYS A 174 39.04 5.03 -4.22
C CYS A 174 38.13 5.19 -2.99
N ASP A 175 38.67 5.01 -1.77
CA ASP A 175 37.91 5.16 -0.53
C ASP A 175 37.48 6.63 -0.32
N THR A 176 38.38 7.59 -0.58
CA THR A 176 38.08 9.02 -0.44
C THR A 176 36.98 9.48 -1.40
N TYR A 177 37.03 9.06 -2.67
CA TYR A 177 35.96 9.35 -3.63
C TYR A 177 34.66 8.61 -3.28
N LEU A 178 34.75 7.37 -2.81
CA LEU A 178 33.57 6.59 -2.39
C LEU A 178 32.84 7.26 -1.22
N GLU A 179 33.57 7.73 -0.21
CA GLU A 179 33.02 8.50 0.91
C GLU A 179 32.42 9.84 0.44
N ALA A 180 33.09 10.54 -0.46
CA ALA A 180 32.60 11.79 -1.05
C ALA A 180 31.27 11.58 -1.80
N PHE A 181 31.18 10.54 -2.64
CA PHE A 181 29.93 10.18 -3.31
C PHE A 181 28.85 9.74 -2.32
N HIS A 182 29.20 8.95 -1.30
CA HIS A 182 28.27 8.55 -0.26
C HIS A 182 27.64 9.77 0.44
N LYS A 183 28.45 10.74 0.86
CA LYS A 183 27.99 12.00 1.50
C LYS A 183 27.15 12.85 0.55
N ALA A 184 27.55 12.95 -0.72
CA ALA A 184 26.81 13.71 -1.73
C ALA A 184 25.43 13.11 -2.01
N ILE A 185 25.34 11.78 -2.17
CA ILE A 185 24.07 11.08 -2.37
C ILE A 185 23.20 11.20 -1.14
N ALA A 186 23.75 10.98 0.07
CA ALA A 186 23.01 11.12 1.32
C ALA A 186 22.34 12.49 1.44
N SER A 187 23.11 13.56 1.20
CA SER A 187 22.60 14.94 1.24
C SER A 187 21.52 15.17 0.19
N HIS A 188 21.75 14.70 -1.04
CA HIS A 188 20.78 14.85 -2.13
C HIS A 188 19.46 14.11 -1.85
N LEU A 189 19.52 12.87 -1.38
CA LEU A 189 18.31 12.12 -1.01
C LEU A 189 17.57 12.74 0.17
N GLN A 190 18.29 13.34 1.12
CA GLN A 190 17.69 14.09 2.22
C GLN A 190 16.95 15.34 1.73
N GLU A 191 17.47 16.03 0.71
CA GLU A 191 16.76 17.15 0.08
C GLU A 191 15.52 16.68 -0.70
N LEU A 192 15.60 15.55 -1.39
CA LEU A 192 14.45 14.97 -2.09
C LEU A 192 13.35 14.52 -1.12
N SER A 193 13.71 13.94 0.03
CA SER A 193 12.75 13.48 1.05
C SER A 193 12.04 14.61 1.79
N ARG A 194 12.51 15.87 1.68
CA ARG A 194 11.81 17.05 2.19
C ARG A 194 10.64 17.48 1.31
N ARG A 195 10.60 17.04 0.06
CA ARG A 195 9.48 17.31 -0.85
C ARG A 195 8.28 16.43 -0.50
N PRO A 196 7.05 16.87 -0.78
CA PRO A 196 5.89 16.00 -0.64
C PRO A 196 5.95 14.91 -1.72
N LEU A 197 6.36 13.71 -1.32
CA LEU A 197 6.46 12.56 -2.20
C LEU A 197 5.14 11.76 -2.21
N GLU A 198 4.74 11.29 -3.38
CA GLU A 198 3.60 10.39 -3.54
C GLU A 198 3.89 8.97 -3.03
N PHE A 199 2.85 8.16 -2.87
CA PHE A 199 2.98 6.78 -2.40
C PHE A 199 4.00 5.94 -3.21
N HIS A 200 3.96 6.03 -4.54
CA HIS A 200 4.89 5.28 -5.39
C HIS A 200 6.32 5.83 -5.30
N GLU A 201 6.49 7.14 -5.09
CA GLU A 201 7.80 7.79 -4.96
C GLU A 201 8.46 7.41 -3.64
N LEU A 202 7.69 7.42 -2.55
CA LEU A 202 8.11 6.94 -1.24
C LEU A 202 8.57 5.48 -1.33
N HIS A 203 7.80 4.63 -2.01
CA HIS A 203 8.20 3.25 -2.27
C HIS A 203 9.53 3.18 -3.04
N THR A 204 9.62 3.87 -4.18
CA THR A 204 10.82 3.83 -5.04
C THR A 204 12.07 4.30 -4.29
N LEU A 205 11.97 5.35 -3.47
CA LEU A 205 13.09 5.83 -2.67
C LEU A 205 13.50 4.83 -1.60
N LEU A 206 12.54 4.29 -0.85
CA LEU A 206 12.78 3.29 0.18
C LEU A 206 13.41 2.02 -0.40
N ASP A 207 12.87 1.51 -1.51
CA ASP A 207 13.35 0.32 -2.20
C ASP A 207 14.77 0.54 -2.75
N TRP A 208 15.03 1.68 -3.36
CA TRP A 208 16.36 1.99 -3.89
C TRP A 208 17.42 2.03 -2.78
N VAL A 209 17.12 2.67 -1.65
CA VAL A 209 18.05 2.74 -0.51
C VAL A 209 18.26 1.36 0.14
N ALA A 210 17.18 0.57 0.29
CA ALA A 210 17.26 -0.74 0.95
C ALA A 210 17.89 -1.82 0.06
N ASN A 211 17.54 -1.85 -1.22
CA ASN A 211 17.77 -3.00 -2.10
C ASN A 211 18.68 -2.69 -3.29
N THR A 212 18.78 -1.44 -3.74
CA THR A 212 19.61 -1.09 -4.91
C THR A 212 20.98 -0.56 -4.51
N TYR A 213 21.04 0.32 -3.50
CA TYR A 213 22.24 1.10 -3.22
C TYR A 213 23.50 0.25 -2.95
N ARG A 214 23.37 -0.79 -2.12
CA ARG A 214 24.47 -1.68 -1.73
C ARG A 214 24.49 -3.02 -2.51
N SER A 215 23.57 -3.24 -3.44
CA SER A 215 23.51 -4.51 -4.17
C SER A 215 24.53 -4.58 -5.29
N GLU A 216 24.66 -5.77 -5.91
CA GLU A 216 25.52 -6.01 -7.07
C GLU A 216 25.14 -5.16 -8.29
N LEU A 217 23.94 -4.58 -8.30
CA LEU A 217 23.50 -3.64 -9.33
C LEU A 217 24.19 -2.28 -9.22
N PHE A 218 24.74 -1.93 -8.05
CA PHE A 218 25.41 -0.64 -7.85
C PHE A 218 26.75 -0.80 -7.10
N LEU A 219 26.83 -0.46 -5.81
CA LEU A 219 28.11 -0.45 -5.09
C LEU A 219 28.72 -1.84 -4.89
N GLY A 220 27.90 -2.90 -4.92
CA GLY A 220 28.36 -4.28 -4.82
C GLY A 220 28.87 -4.88 -6.12
N HIS A 221 28.87 -4.12 -7.23
CA HIS A 221 29.18 -4.63 -8.56
C HIS A 221 30.59 -5.27 -8.62
N PRO A 222 30.76 -6.48 -9.22
CA PRO A 222 32.03 -7.21 -9.22
C PRO A 222 33.22 -6.40 -9.76
N ASN A 223 33.00 -5.59 -10.80
CA ASN A 223 34.03 -4.74 -11.39
C ASN A 223 34.60 -3.68 -10.43
N LEU A 224 33.90 -3.36 -9.34
CA LEU A 224 34.36 -2.39 -8.33
C LEU A 224 35.22 -3.04 -7.23
N LYS A 225 35.17 -4.37 -7.07
CA LYS A 225 35.99 -5.12 -6.10
C LYS A 225 37.41 -5.39 -6.62
N PRO A 226 38.46 -5.43 -5.79
CA PRO A 226 38.47 -5.28 -4.31
C PRO A 226 38.57 -3.85 -3.76
N GLU A 227 38.77 -2.84 -4.60
CA GLU A 227 39.17 -1.48 -4.19
C GLU A 227 38.02 -0.64 -3.62
N VAL A 228 36.77 -0.93 -4.00
CA VAL A 228 35.58 -0.26 -3.45
C VAL A 228 34.98 -1.14 -2.35
N LYS A 229 35.15 -0.74 -1.09
CA LYS A 229 34.64 -1.48 0.08
C LYS A 229 33.36 -0.84 0.62
N ALA A 230 32.24 -1.10 -0.07
CA ALA A 230 30.92 -0.58 0.31
C ALA A 230 30.46 -1.00 1.73
N GLU A 231 31.02 -2.09 2.26
CA GLU A 231 30.76 -2.62 3.60
C GLU A 231 31.23 -1.68 4.72
N ASN A 232 32.26 -0.86 4.44
CA ASN A 232 32.82 0.09 5.41
C ASN A 232 32.03 1.39 5.50
N LEU A 233 31.06 1.61 4.61
CA LEU A 233 30.28 2.84 4.58
C LEU A 233 29.21 2.85 5.68
N SER A 234 29.01 4.03 6.25
CA SER A 234 27.85 4.32 7.10
C SER A 234 26.52 4.08 6.36
N LEU A 235 25.42 4.06 7.13
CA LEU A 235 24.09 4.06 6.54
C LEU A 235 23.91 5.31 5.67
N LEU A 236 23.32 5.14 4.48
CA LEU A 236 23.13 6.23 3.52
C LEU A 236 22.21 7.34 4.06
N LEU A 237 21.20 6.95 4.82
CA LEU A 237 20.31 7.86 5.54
C LEU A 237 20.50 7.63 7.03
N ALA A 238 20.48 8.72 7.81
CA ALA A 238 20.45 8.65 9.26
C ALA A 238 19.20 7.89 9.72
N SER A 239 19.27 7.25 10.90
CA SER A 239 18.13 6.46 11.43
C SER A 239 16.85 7.29 11.52
N ASP A 240 16.95 8.55 11.94
CA ASP A 240 15.79 9.45 12.06
C ASP A 240 15.15 9.78 10.71
N ASP A 241 15.96 10.04 9.68
CA ASP A 241 15.49 10.32 8.32
C ASP A 241 14.86 9.08 7.68
N TRP A 242 15.45 7.90 7.91
CA TRP A 242 14.90 6.61 7.47
C TRP A 242 13.57 6.29 8.14
N ASP A 243 13.48 6.49 9.45
CA ASP A 243 12.26 6.27 10.22
C ASP A 243 11.16 7.26 9.82
N LYS A 244 11.51 8.51 9.54
CA LYS A 244 10.58 9.49 8.98
C LYS A 244 10.04 9.04 7.62
N LEU A 245 10.91 8.61 6.70
CA LEU A 245 10.51 8.16 5.37
C LEU A 245 9.56 6.94 5.43
N LYS A 246 9.84 5.99 6.34
CA LYS A 246 8.92 4.86 6.62
C LYS A 246 7.57 5.33 7.17
N LYS A 247 7.55 6.32 8.07
CA LYS A 247 6.30 6.88 8.61
C LYS A 247 5.48 7.56 7.51
N ASP A 248 6.12 8.35 6.65
CA ASP A 248 5.47 9.03 5.53
C ASP A 248 4.89 8.01 4.53
N TYR A 249 5.64 6.94 4.23
CA TYR A 249 5.15 5.81 3.44
C TYR A 249 3.92 5.14 4.06
N VAL A 250 3.97 4.82 5.36
CA VAL A 250 2.85 4.21 6.10
C VAL A 250 1.62 5.12 6.12
N ALA A 251 1.80 6.43 6.31
CA ALA A 251 0.72 7.40 6.28
C ALA A 251 0.07 7.49 4.89
N SER A 252 0.88 7.54 3.84
CA SER A 252 0.42 7.55 2.44
C SER A 252 -0.28 6.23 2.05
N ALA A 253 0.26 5.10 2.50
CA ALA A 253 -0.32 3.76 2.30
C ALA A 253 -1.75 3.68 2.84
N LYS A 254 -2.01 4.23 4.04
CA LYS A 254 -3.34 4.24 4.65
C LYS A 254 -4.39 4.86 3.70
N GLY A 255 -4.07 6.00 3.10
CA GLY A 255 -4.96 6.66 2.13
C GLY A 255 -5.18 5.84 0.86
N LYS A 256 -4.13 5.20 0.34
CA LYS A 256 -4.22 4.35 -0.85
C LYS A 256 -5.04 3.09 -0.61
N ILE A 257 -4.84 2.38 0.50
CA ILE A 257 -5.64 1.19 0.88
C ILE A 257 -7.12 1.54 0.97
N LYS A 258 -7.47 2.64 1.64
CA LYS A 258 -8.84 3.15 1.71
C LYS A 258 -9.43 3.41 0.32
N SER A 259 -8.65 4.03 -0.57
CA SER A 259 -9.08 4.25 -1.95
C SER A 259 -9.27 2.94 -2.71
N TYR A 260 -8.41 1.94 -2.51
CA TYR A 260 -8.52 0.65 -3.19
C TYR A 260 -9.79 -0.10 -2.78
N PHE A 261 -10.06 -0.23 -1.48
CA PHE A 261 -11.29 -0.87 -1.02
C PHE A 261 -12.54 -0.05 -1.38
N GLY A 262 -12.44 1.29 -1.33
CA GLY A 262 -13.48 2.18 -1.85
C GLY A 262 -13.80 1.94 -3.33
N ASN A 263 -12.77 1.70 -4.16
CA ASN A 263 -12.95 1.37 -5.57
C ASN A 263 -13.65 0.01 -5.76
N ILE A 264 -13.39 -0.99 -4.90
CA ILE A 264 -14.13 -2.26 -4.95
C ILE A 264 -15.62 -2.01 -4.73
N LEU A 265 -15.99 -1.29 -3.66
CA LEU A 265 -17.40 -0.94 -3.41
C LEU A 265 -18.01 -0.15 -4.58
N ARG A 266 -17.29 0.83 -5.13
CA ARG A 266 -17.76 1.58 -6.29
C ARG A 266 -18.05 0.66 -7.48
N LEU A 267 -17.18 -0.30 -7.77
CA LEU A 267 -17.38 -1.25 -8.87
C LEU A 267 -18.56 -2.19 -8.59
N GLU A 268 -18.78 -2.62 -7.35
CA GLU A 268 -19.98 -3.37 -6.98
C GLU A 268 -21.26 -2.54 -7.26
N VAL A 269 -21.26 -1.24 -6.92
CA VAL A 269 -22.39 -0.36 -7.21
C VAL A 269 -22.59 -0.20 -8.73
N THR A 270 -21.58 0.29 -9.44
CA THR A 270 -21.74 0.76 -10.83
C THR A 270 -21.78 -0.37 -11.85
N GLU A 271 -21.03 -1.45 -11.62
CA GLU A 271 -20.91 -2.55 -12.59
C GLU A 271 -21.87 -3.69 -12.31
N LYS A 272 -22.32 -3.85 -11.05
CA LYS A 272 -23.14 -5.00 -10.65
C LYS A 272 -24.55 -4.59 -10.27
N TRP A 273 -24.71 -3.70 -9.29
CA TRP A 273 -26.01 -3.33 -8.74
C TRP A 273 -26.87 -2.52 -9.72
N GLU A 274 -26.33 -1.43 -10.24
CA GLU A 274 -27.04 -0.55 -11.17
C GLU A 274 -27.38 -1.23 -12.50
N LYS A 275 -26.54 -2.18 -12.93
CA LYS A 275 -26.72 -2.95 -14.16
C LYS A 275 -27.60 -4.19 -14.00
N GLY A 276 -28.02 -4.51 -12.77
CA GLY A 276 -28.88 -5.69 -12.51
C GLY A 276 -28.19 -7.02 -12.79
N VAL A 277 -26.86 -7.10 -12.67
CA VAL A 277 -26.09 -8.32 -12.95
C VAL A 277 -26.36 -9.34 -11.85
N HIS A 278 -26.53 -10.61 -12.20
CA HIS A 278 -26.66 -11.68 -11.19
C HIS A 278 -25.28 -12.11 -10.68
N PRO A 279 -25.14 -12.45 -9.38
CA PRO A 279 -23.89 -13.00 -8.86
C PRO A 279 -23.58 -14.35 -9.53
N GLU A 280 -22.29 -14.66 -9.63
CA GLU A 280 -21.81 -15.90 -10.21
C GLU A 280 -22.20 -17.09 -9.33
N LEU A 281 -22.57 -18.20 -9.95
CA LEU A 281 -22.84 -19.46 -9.27
C LEU A 281 -21.68 -20.42 -9.50
N LYS A 282 -20.95 -20.76 -8.44
CA LYS A 282 -19.81 -21.69 -8.49
C LYS A 282 -19.91 -22.70 -7.35
N GLU A 283 -19.82 -23.99 -7.68
CA GLU A 283 -19.95 -25.09 -6.70
C GLU A 283 -21.25 -25.00 -5.88
N ASN A 284 -22.35 -24.66 -6.56
CA ASN A 284 -23.67 -24.42 -5.96
C ASN A 284 -23.75 -23.24 -4.97
N LEU A 285 -22.70 -22.44 -4.81
CA LEU A 285 -22.71 -21.24 -3.98
C LEU A 285 -22.71 -19.97 -4.83
N TYR A 286 -23.46 -18.95 -4.40
CA TYR A 286 -23.30 -17.63 -4.98
C TYR A 286 -21.98 -17.01 -4.54
N ARG A 287 -21.27 -16.43 -5.51
CA ARG A 287 -19.96 -15.81 -5.31
C ARG A 287 -19.95 -14.36 -5.79
N SER A 288 -19.25 -13.54 -5.03
CA SER A 288 -18.73 -12.25 -5.48
C SER A 288 -17.20 -12.29 -5.48
N SER A 289 -16.60 -11.55 -6.43
CA SER A 289 -15.15 -11.32 -6.49
C SER A 289 -14.61 -10.57 -5.27
N LEU A 290 -15.47 -9.93 -4.47
CA LEU A 290 -15.13 -9.13 -3.29
C LEU A 290 -14.04 -9.74 -2.40
N SER A 291 -14.16 -11.02 -2.04
CA SER A 291 -13.18 -11.69 -1.19
C SER A 291 -11.81 -11.79 -1.86
N PHE A 292 -11.80 -12.20 -3.13
CA PHE A 292 -10.59 -12.36 -3.93
C PHE A 292 -9.92 -11.01 -4.19
N ASP A 293 -10.70 -10.00 -4.55
CA ASP A 293 -10.20 -8.64 -4.84
C ASP A 293 -9.52 -8.04 -3.61
N ILE A 294 -10.15 -8.16 -2.44
CA ILE A 294 -9.58 -7.71 -1.16
C ILE A 294 -8.28 -8.46 -0.84
N GLN A 295 -8.29 -9.80 -0.89
CA GLN A 295 -7.10 -10.60 -0.56
C GLN A 295 -5.95 -10.34 -1.53
N THR A 296 -6.24 -10.11 -2.80
CA THR A 296 -5.24 -9.77 -3.82
C THR A 296 -4.57 -8.44 -3.49
N ILE A 297 -5.34 -7.39 -3.18
CA ILE A 297 -4.81 -6.08 -2.79
C ILE A 297 -3.93 -6.20 -1.54
N ILE A 298 -4.38 -6.96 -0.53
CA ILE A 298 -3.59 -7.19 0.69
C ILE A 298 -2.27 -7.90 0.36
N GLY A 299 -2.33 -9.00 -0.39
CA GLY A 299 -1.16 -9.80 -0.75
C GLY A 299 -0.13 -9.03 -1.59
N GLU A 300 -0.60 -8.26 -2.58
CA GLU A 300 0.26 -7.46 -3.44
C GLU A 300 0.99 -6.37 -2.64
N HIS A 301 0.27 -5.56 -1.86
CA HIS A 301 0.90 -4.47 -1.12
C HIS A 301 1.79 -4.96 0.02
N MET A 302 1.44 -6.09 0.67
CA MET A 302 2.34 -6.73 1.63
C MET A 302 3.64 -7.18 0.97
N LYS A 303 3.55 -7.85 -0.19
CA LYS A 303 4.73 -8.32 -0.92
C LYS A 303 5.63 -7.15 -1.31
N ILE A 304 5.04 -6.07 -1.84
CA ILE A 304 5.74 -4.83 -2.21
C ILE A 304 6.41 -4.20 -0.97
N ALA A 305 5.70 -4.04 0.14
CA ALA A 305 6.30 -3.49 1.36
C ALA A 305 7.39 -4.40 1.95
N GLY A 306 7.25 -5.72 1.78
CA GLY A 306 8.19 -6.73 2.25
C GLY A 306 9.48 -6.82 1.46
N THR A 307 9.54 -6.33 0.21
CA THR A 307 10.82 -6.17 -0.49
C THR A 307 11.70 -5.16 0.23
N ILE A 308 11.11 -4.07 0.77
CA ILE A 308 11.84 -3.03 1.50
C ILE A 308 12.23 -3.53 2.89
N SER A 309 11.26 -4.00 3.70
CA SER A 309 11.56 -4.57 5.01
C SER A 309 10.42 -5.39 5.59
N LYS A 310 10.76 -6.37 6.43
CA LYS A 310 9.77 -7.15 7.22
C LYS A 310 8.94 -6.29 8.17
N SER A 311 9.45 -5.15 8.61
CA SER A 311 8.69 -4.22 9.47
C SER A 311 7.57 -3.53 8.70
N LEU A 312 7.83 -3.11 7.45
CA LEU A 312 6.84 -2.49 6.58
C LEU A 312 5.82 -3.51 6.06
N GLU A 313 6.24 -4.74 5.76
CA GLU A 313 5.32 -5.85 5.43
C GLU A 313 4.25 -6.04 6.51
N ARG A 314 4.68 -6.17 7.78
CA ARG A 314 3.75 -6.27 8.91
C ARG A 314 2.88 -5.04 9.04
N LYS A 315 3.47 -3.84 8.90
CA LYS A 315 2.71 -2.60 9.03
C LYS A 315 1.66 -2.44 7.94
N MET A 316 1.96 -2.88 6.72
CA MET A 316 1.02 -2.88 5.60
C MET A 316 -0.17 -3.80 5.89
N LEU A 317 0.10 -5.01 6.40
CA LEU A 317 -0.97 -5.93 6.82
C LEU A 317 -1.85 -5.30 7.92
N GLU A 318 -1.25 -4.70 8.94
CA GLU A 318 -1.99 -4.00 10.00
C GLU A 318 -2.90 -2.89 9.45
N LEU A 319 -2.41 -2.08 8.49
CA LEU A 319 -3.21 -1.03 7.85
C LEU A 319 -4.38 -1.62 7.06
N CYS A 320 -4.14 -2.68 6.30
CA CYS A 320 -5.19 -3.38 5.55
C CYS A 320 -6.29 -3.91 6.47
N LEU A 321 -5.91 -4.56 7.59
CA LEU A 321 -6.85 -5.07 8.57
C LEU A 321 -7.63 -3.93 9.26
N ALA A 322 -6.95 -2.84 9.60
CA ALA A 322 -7.59 -1.66 10.16
C ALA A 322 -8.62 -1.05 9.20
N GLU A 323 -8.29 -0.91 7.90
CA GLU A 323 -9.26 -0.44 6.91
C GLU A 323 -10.37 -1.47 6.69
N LEU A 324 -10.13 -2.79 6.79
CA LEU A 324 -11.20 -3.79 6.70
C LEU A 324 -12.25 -3.63 7.81
N HIS A 325 -11.82 -3.28 9.03
CA HIS A 325 -12.75 -2.97 10.12
C HIS A 325 -13.67 -1.79 9.79
N GLU A 326 -13.21 -0.82 9.02
CA GLU A 326 -14.03 0.33 8.57
C GLU A 326 -14.82 0.04 7.29
N PHE A 327 -14.21 -0.72 6.37
CA PHE A 327 -14.76 -0.98 5.04
C PHE A 327 -15.97 -1.91 5.08
N ILE A 328 -15.94 -2.97 5.88
CA ILE A 328 -17.05 -3.95 5.93
C ILE A 328 -18.37 -3.30 6.42
N PRO A 329 -18.37 -2.51 7.51
CA PRO A 329 -19.57 -1.76 7.90
C PRO A 329 -20.02 -0.77 6.83
N ARG A 330 -19.09 0.01 6.25
CA ARG A 330 -19.38 0.99 5.19
C ARG A 330 -20.01 0.33 3.95
N PHE A 331 -19.49 -0.83 3.54
CA PHE A 331 -20.05 -1.65 2.48
C PHE A 331 -21.48 -2.10 2.83
N GLY A 332 -21.66 -2.58 4.06
CA GLY A 332 -22.95 -3.02 4.56
C GLY A 332 -24.03 -1.94 4.54
N GLU A 333 -23.68 -0.73 5.00
CA GLU A 333 -24.57 0.43 5.00
C GLU A 333 -25.01 0.79 3.58
N GLU A 334 -24.08 0.84 2.63
CA GLU A 334 -24.37 1.16 1.23
C GLU A 334 -25.28 0.09 0.58
N PHE A 335 -24.98 -1.20 0.81
CA PHE A 335 -25.81 -2.29 0.29
C PHE A 335 -27.23 -2.27 0.84
N VAL A 336 -27.40 -1.96 2.14
CA VAL A 336 -28.72 -1.81 2.77
C VAL A 336 -29.46 -0.60 2.21
N ALA A 337 -28.79 0.55 2.04
CA ALA A 337 -29.38 1.74 1.46
C ALA A 337 -29.88 1.49 0.03
N TRP A 338 -29.04 0.89 -0.81
CA TRP A 338 -29.41 0.51 -2.18
C TRP A 338 -30.60 -0.45 -2.22
N SER A 339 -30.54 -1.54 -1.45
CA SER A 339 -31.59 -2.58 -1.47
C SER A 339 -32.92 -2.13 -0.90
N THR A 340 -32.94 -1.12 -0.03
CA THR A 340 -34.19 -0.56 0.53
C THR A 340 -34.80 0.52 -0.34
N ALA A 341 -33.98 1.27 -1.08
CA ALA A 341 -34.44 2.27 -2.04
C ALA A 341 -35.06 1.66 -3.30
N GLN A 342 -34.57 0.48 -3.73
CA GLN A 342 -35.02 -0.18 -4.95
C GLN A 342 -35.62 -1.56 -4.64
N ASP A 343 -36.84 -1.83 -5.11
CA ASP A 343 -37.46 -3.15 -5.03
C ASP A 343 -36.89 -4.07 -6.13
N THR A 344 -35.66 -4.54 -5.92
CA THR A 344 -34.83 -5.20 -6.94
C THR A 344 -34.79 -6.73 -6.78
N PRO A 345 -34.98 -7.51 -7.86
CA PRO A 345 -34.96 -8.98 -7.79
C PRO A 345 -33.56 -9.55 -7.55
N ILE A 346 -32.50 -8.75 -7.72
CA ILE A 346 -31.11 -9.18 -7.51
C ILE A 346 -30.65 -9.06 -6.05
N PHE A 347 -31.48 -8.50 -5.15
CA PHE A 347 -31.14 -8.38 -3.74
C PHE A 347 -30.91 -9.73 -3.06
N ALA A 348 -31.84 -10.68 -3.17
CA ALA A 348 -31.71 -11.99 -2.51
C ALA A 348 -30.50 -12.81 -3.00
N PRO A 349 -30.17 -12.85 -4.30
CA PRO A 349 -28.90 -13.38 -4.79
C PRO A 349 -27.67 -12.71 -4.15
N TYR A 350 -27.62 -11.37 -4.12
CA TYR A 350 -26.46 -10.65 -3.57
C TYR A 350 -26.34 -10.76 -2.06
N PHE A 351 -27.46 -10.81 -1.34
CA PHE A 351 -27.49 -11.14 0.08
C PHE A 351 -26.73 -12.45 0.34
N ALA A 352 -27.06 -13.51 -0.40
CA ALA A 352 -26.37 -14.79 -0.28
C ALA A 352 -24.88 -14.69 -0.70
N ALA A 353 -24.60 -14.03 -1.84
CA ALA A 353 -23.23 -13.87 -2.35
C ALA A 353 -22.31 -13.16 -1.36
N TYR A 354 -22.74 -12.05 -0.75
CA TYR A 354 -21.90 -11.28 0.16
C TYR A 354 -21.63 -11.99 1.48
N ILE A 355 -22.64 -12.66 2.04
CA ILE A 355 -22.44 -13.47 3.25
C ILE A 355 -21.41 -14.58 2.97
N ASN A 356 -21.51 -15.26 1.83
CA ASN A 356 -20.52 -16.26 1.41
C ASN A 356 -19.11 -15.64 1.23
N SER A 357 -19.02 -14.54 0.49
CA SER A 357 -17.74 -13.88 0.18
C SER A 357 -17.05 -13.34 1.45
N PHE A 358 -17.78 -12.74 2.39
CA PHE A 358 -17.17 -12.26 3.62
C PHE A 358 -16.69 -13.38 4.54
N HIS A 359 -17.42 -14.51 4.57
CA HIS A 359 -16.92 -15.70 5.28
C HIS A 359 -15.69 -16.28 4.58
N GLU A 360 -15.66 -16.31 3.24
CA GLU A 360 -14.47 -16.71 2.48
C GLU A 360 -13.28 -15.77 2.75
N LEU A 361 -13.53 -14.46 2.88
CA LEU A 361 -12.50 -13.48 3.21
C LEU A 361 -11.87 -13.76 4.57
N VAL A 362 -12.67 -13.97 5.62
CA VAL A 362 -12.14 -14.27 6.96
C VAL A 362 -11.34 -15.57 6.98
N SER A 363 -11.83 -16.63 6.33
CA SER A 363 -11.10 -17.88 6.18
C SER A 363 -9.77 -17.70 5.42
N GLY A 364 -9.78 -16.89 4.36
CA GLY A 364 -8.59 -16.55 3.59
C GLY A 364 -7.56 -15.75 4.40
N LEU A 365 -8.02 -14.85 5.27
CA LEU A 365 -7.16 -14.08 6.19
C LEU A 365 -6.53 -14.97 7.27
N GLU A 366 -7.27 -15.91 7.83
CA GLU A 366 -6.76 -16.88 8.82
C GLU A 366 -5.74 -17.83 8.19
N THR A 367 -6.04 -18.41 7.03
CA THR A 367 -5.23 -19.45 6.41
C THR A 367 -4.06 -18.90 5.60
N GLY A 368 -4.31 -17.89 4.77
CA GLY A 368 -3.33 -17.28 3.87
C GLY A 368 -2.41 -16.28 4.58
N PHE A 369 -2.96 -15.48 5.49
CA PHE A 369 -2.23 -14.39 6.15
C PHE A 369 -1.92 -14.65 7.63
N LYS A 370 -2.46 -15.72 8.23
CA LYS A 370 -2.23 -16.11 9.64
C LYS A 370 -2.57 -15.00 10.64
N VAL A 371 -3.66 -14.30 10.38
CA VAL A 371 -4.13 -13.16 11.17
C VAL A 371 -5.15 -13.59 12.22
N ASN A 372 -5.15 -12.94 13.39
CA ASN A 372 -6.28 -13.02 14.31
C ASN A 372 -7.47 -12.20 13.77
N THR A 373 -8.55 -12.89 13.45
CA THR A 373 -9.77 -12.35 12.83
C THR A 373 -10.93 -12.18 13.81
N GLU A 374 -10.74 -12.34 15.12
CA GLU A 374 -11.80 -12.27 16.14
C GLU A 374 -12.67 -10.99 16.01
N GLU A 375 -12.04 -9.84 15.80
CA GLU A 375 -12.78 -8.58 15.66
C GLU A 375 -13.55 -8.51 14.33
N LEU A 376 -12.94 -8.98 13.24
CA LEU A 376 -13.61 -9.12 11.94
C LEU A 376 -14.82 -10.07 12.04
N GLN A 377 -14.70 -11.18 12.76
CA GLN A 377 -15.80 -12.11 12.97
C GLN A 377 -16.97 -11.45 13.71
N LYS A 378 -16.73 -10.60 14.71
CA LYS A 378 -17.79 -9.82 15.38
C LYS A 378 -18.47 -8.84 14.41
N ILE A 379 -17.68 -8.13 13.61
CA ILE A 379 -18.20 -7.22 12.58
C ILE A 379 -19.06 -7.99 11.58
N LEU A 380 -18.60 -9.16 11.12
CA LEU A 380 -19.37 -10.02 10.21
C LEU A 380 -20.64 -10.57 10.83
N ALA A 381 -20.63 -10.94 12.11
CA ALA A 381 -21.83 -11.37 12.81
C ALA A 381 -22.87 -10.24 12.88
N ALA A 382 -22.43 -9.01 13.16
CA ALA A 382 -23.30 -7.83 13.15
C ALA A 382 -23.85 -7.53 11.75
N LEU A 383 -23.00 -7.59 10.72
CA LEU A 383 -23.39 -7.42 9.32
C LEU A 383 -24.41 -8.49 8.88
N THR A 384 -24.12 -9.76 9.18
CA THR A 384 -25.00 -10.89 8.87
C THR A 384 -26.37 -10.72 9.52
N ARG A 385 -26.40 -10.34 10.80
CA ARG A 385 -27.66 -10.04 11.49
C ARG A 385 -28.42 -8.90 10.82
N ASN A 386 -27.74 -7.83 10.43
CA ASN A 386 -28.37 -6.69 9.76
C ASN A 386 -28.95 -7.11 8.39
N PHE A 387 -28.15 -7.78 7.57
CA PHE A 387 -28.57 -8.28 6.26
C PHE A 387 -29.75 -9.24 6.36
N THR A 388 -29.73 -10.16 7.32
CA THR A 388 -30.85 -11.08 7.60
C THR A 388 -32.12 -10.32 7.99
N ASN A 389 -32.03 -9.28 8.82
CA ASN A 389 -33.19 -8.47 9.18
C ASN A 389 -33.81 -7.77 7.95
N VAL A 390 -32.96 -7.23 7.07
CA VAL A 390 -33.42 -6.61 5.81
C VAL A 390 -34.06 -7.66 4.90
N PHE A 391 -33.43 -8.82 4.76
CA PHE A 391 -33.97 -9.94 3.98
C PHE A 391 -35.36 -10.34 4.45
N VAL A 392 -35.52 -10.59 5.75
CA VAL A 392 -36.81 -10.96 6.35
C VAL A 392 -37.84 -9.84 6.14
N THR A 393 -37.46 -8.58 6.27
CA THR A 393 -38.37 -7.44 6.07
C THR A 393 -38.87 -7.37 4.63
N GLN A 394 -37.98 -7.49 3.64
CA GLN A 394 -38.35 -7.46 2.23
C GLN A 394 -39.19 -8.67 1.83
N PHE A 395 -38.80 -9.86 2.29
CA PHE A 395 -39.56 -11.09 2.11
C PHE A 395 -41.00 -10.94 2.64
N ARG A 396 -41.17 -10.45 3.88
CA ARG A 396 -42.49 -10.22 4.48
C ARG A 396 -43.31 -9.21 3.69
N ARG A 397 -42.71 -8.11 3.24
CA ARG A 397 -43.37 -7.10 2.40
C ARG A 397 -44.00 -7.71 1.13
N LYS A 398 -43.38 -8.75 0.55
CA LYS A 398 -43.89 -9.46 -0.63
C LYS A 398 -44.89 -10.56 -0.30
N ALA A 399 -44.65 -11.33 0.76
CA ALA A 399 -45.49 -12.46 1.16
C ALA A 399 -46.78 -12.04 1.88
N GLU A 400 -46.73 -11.05 2.77
CA GLU A 400 -47.87 -10.65 3.62
C GLU A 400 -49.13 -10.24 2.83
N PRO A 401 -49.05 -9.42 1.77
CA PRO A 401 -50.24 -9.03 1.01
C PRO A 401 -50.95 -10.23 0.37
N LEU A 402 -50.19 -11.25 -0.02
CA LEU A 402 -50.72 -12.49 -0.59
C LEU A 402 -51.34 -13.39 0.49
N LEU A 403 -50.68 -13.51 1.64
CA LEU A 403 -51.21 -14.23 2.80
C LEU A 403 -52.52 -13.60 3.31
N LYS A 404 -52.61 -12.26 3.35
CA LYS A 404 -53.83 -11.52 3.77
C LYS A 404 -55.04 -11.77 2.84
N LYS A 405 -54.83 -12.24 1.60
CA LYS A 405 -55.91 -12.59 0.66
C LYS A 405 -56.57 -13.93 0.95
N ILE A 406 -55.92 -14.81 1.71
CA ILE A 406 -56.47 -16.12 2.08
C ILE A 406 -57.87 -15.94 2.69
N LEU A 407 -58.82 -16.79 2.29
CA LEU A 407 -60.25 -16.76 2.65
C LEU A 407 -61.02 -15.46 2.30
N THR A 408 -60.47 -14.56 1.49
CA THR A 408 -61.27 -13.46 0.91
C THR A 408 -62.25 -14.01 -0.14
N LYS A 409 -63.28 -13.24 -0.52
CA LYS A 409 -64.22 -13.66 -1.58
C LYS A 409 -63.49 -14.04 -2.88
N ASN A 410 -62.49 -13.25 -3.28
CA ASN A 410 -61.70 -13.50 -4.49
C ASN A 410 -60.88 -14.79 -4.39
N TRP A 411 -60.25 -15.03 -3.24
CA TRP A 411 -59.49 -16.26 -2.99
C TRP A 411 -60.38 -17.51 -3.04
N ILE A 412 -61.57 -17.45 -2.42
CA ILE A 412 -62.55 -18.56 -2.41
C ILE A 412 -63.11 -18.83 -3.80
N LEU A 413 -63.42 -17.78 -4.56
CA LEU A 413 -63.92 -17.90 -5.93
C LEU A 413 -62.83 -18.36 -6.91
N GLY A 414 -61.57 -18.43 -6.49
CA GLY A 414 -60.46 -18.86 -7.34
C GLY A 414 -60.05 -17.82 -8.38
N MET A 415 -60.35 -16.54 -8.13
CA MET A 415 -59.99 -15.42 -9.03
C MET A 415 -58.49 -15.09 -8.98
N GLU A 416 -57.75 -15.68 -8.04
CA GLU A 416 -56.31 -15.51 -7.84
C GLU A 416 -55.56 -16.75 -8.31
N ARG A 417 -54.36 -16.57 -8.89
CA ARG A 417 -53.52 -17.69 -9.33
C ARG A 417 -53.03 -18.46 -8.09
N LEU A 418 -53.15 -19.79 -8.15
CA LEU A 418 -52.73 -20.69 -7.08
C LEU A 418 -51.25 -20.53 -6.72
N ASP A 419 -50.40 -20.29 -7.73
CA ASP A 419 -48.95 -20.18 -7.56
C ASP A 419 -48.48 -18.78 -7.16
N SER A 420 -49.38 -17.81 -6.95
CA SER A 420 -48.97 -16.43 -6.62
C SER A 420 -48.15 -16.35 -5.34
N LEU A 421 -48.60 -17.00 -4.26
CA LEU A 421 -47.87 -17.04 -2.99
C LEU A 421 -46.59 -17.88 -3.09
N PRO A 422 -46.62 -19.14 -3.60
CA PRO A 422 -45.41 -19.92 -3.84
C PRO A 422 -44.35 -19.19 -4.68
N SER A 423 -44.76 -18.49 -5.73
CA SER A 423 -43.85 -17.73 -6.59
C SER A 423 -43.20 -16.56 -5.84
N ALA A 424 -43.97 -15.81 -5.04
CA ALA A 424 -43.44 -14.72 -4.24
C ALA A 424 -42.49 -15.19 -3.13
N VAL A 425 -42.78 -16.35 -2.52
CA VAL A 425 -41.86 -16.99 -1.56
C VAL A 425 -40.58 -17.42 -2.27
N SER A 426 -40.72 -18.13 -3.39
CA SER A 426 -39.62 -18.65 -4.20
C SER A 426 -38.69 -17.56 -4.75
N GLN A 427 -39.18 -16.34 -5.00
CA GLN A 427 -38.34 -15.20 -5.37
C GLN A 427 -37.24 -14.88 -4.34
N PHE A 428 -37.41 -15.29 -3.08
CA PHE A 428 -36.43 -15.11 -2.02
C PHE A 428 -35.80 -16.44 -1.62
N SER A 429 -36.62 -17.43 -1.27
CA SER A 429 -36.17 -18.67 -0.63
C SER A 429 -35.25 -19.52 -1.50
N LYS A 430 -35.44 -19.53 -2.83
CA LYS A 430 -34.58 -20.31 -3.74
C LYS A 430 -33.12 -19.89 -3.70
N HIS A 431 -32.83 -18.66 -3.29
CA HIS A 431 -31.46 -18.14 -3.24
C HIS A 431 -30.71 -18.59 -1.99
N LEU A 432 -31.43 -19.00 -0.93
CA LEU A 432 -30.84 -19.45 0.33
C LEU A 432 -30.12 -20.81 0.18
N GLN A 433 -30.54 -21.64 -0.77
CA GLN A 433 -29.88 -22.91 -1.09
C GLN A 433 -28.45 -22.73 -1.63
N HIS A 434 -28.11 -21.50 -2.07
CA HIS A 434 -26.81 -21.13 -2.60
C HIS A 434 -25.94 -20.40 -1.56
N MET A 435 -26.36 -20.41 -0.29
CA MET A 435 -25.56 -19.94 0.83
C MET A 435 -24.77 -21.07 1.47
N ARG A 436 -23.69 -20.73 2.15
CA ARG A 436 -22.95 -21.68 2.98
C ARG A 436 -23.80 -22.15 4.16
N GLU A 437 -23.78 -23.47 4.40
CA GLU A 437 -24.42 -24.08 5.56
C GLU A 437 -23.67 -23.72 6.87
N PRO A 438 -24.37 -23.64 8.02
CA PRO A 438 -25.80 -23.94 8.24
C PRO A 438 -26.76 -22.77 8.01
N LEU A 439 -26.24 -21.56 7.74
CA LEU A 439 -27.04 -20.34 7.76
C LEU A 439 -28.13 -20.32 6.68
N GLY A 440 -27.82 -20.83 5.48
CA GLY A 440 -28.79 -20.93 4.38
C GLY A 440 -30.01 -21.77 4.76
N GLN A 441 -29.78 -22.98 5.25
CA GLN A 441 -30.85 -23.88 5.70
C GLN A 441 -31.60 -23.33 6.92
N GLU A 442 -30.93 -22.71 7.89
CA GLU A 442 -31.58 -22.08 9.04
C GLU A 442 -32.55 -20.98 8.63
N LEU A 443 -32.13 -20.07 7.74
CA LEU A 443 -33.01 -19.03 7.21
C LEU A 443 -34.17 -19.61 6.40
N LEU A 444 -33.92 -20.69 5.67
CA LEU A 444 -34.96 -21.36 4.89
C LEU A 444 -36.00 -22.04 5.80
N ARG A 445 -35.58 -22.64 6.92
CA ARG A 445 -36.47 -23.13 7.99
C ARG A 445 -37.33 -21.99 8.54
N ASP A 446 -36.74 -20.83 8.80
CA ASP A 446 -37.46 -19.66 9.32
C ASP A 446 -38.47 -19.10 8.33
N VAL A 447 -38.13 -19.06 7.05
CA VAL A 447 -39.06 -18.73 5.96
C VAL A 447 -40.22 -19.72 5.93
N HIS A 448 -39.95 -21.03 5.98
CA HIS A 448 -40.98 -22.06 5.97
C HIS A 448 -41.93 -21.93 7.16
N LYS A 449 -41.39 -21.85 8.38
CA LYS A 449 -42.16 -21.62 9.61
C LYS A 449 -43.01 -20.35 9.54
N TYR A 450 -42.44 -19.26 9.02
CA TYR A 450 -43.16 -17.99 8.88
C TYR A 450 -44.37 -18.13 7.97
N VAL A 451 -44.20 -18.72 6.78
CA VAL A 451 -45.27 -18.87 5.78
C VAL A 451 -46.40 -19.71 6.35
N VAL A 452 -46.09 -20.87 6.95
CA VAL A 452 -47.09 -21.79 7.51
C VAL A 452 -47.82 -21.14 8.68
N ARG A 453 -47.10 -20.51 9.62
CA ARG A 453 -47.70 -19.82 10.76
C ARG A 453 -48.65 -18.71 10.31
N GLU A 454 -48.22 -17.88 9.37
CA GLU A 454 -49.06 -16.78 8.90
C GLU A 454 -50.23 -17.28 8.05
N TYR A 455 -50.05 -18.36 7.28
CA TYR A 455 -51.15 -19.02 6.56
C TYR A 455 -52.24 -19.47 7.54
N ILE A 456 -51.87 -20.24 8.57
CA ILE A 456 -52.79 -20.72 9.61
C ILE A 456 -53.45 -19.53 10.31
N ARG A 457 -52.67 -18.50 10.68
CA ARG A 457 -53.19 -17.28 11.30
C ARG A 457 -54.29 -16.62 10.46
N GLN A 458 -54.16 -16.58 9.14
CA GLN A 458 -55.16 -15.95 8.27
C GLN A 458 -56.44 -16.79 8.16
N VAL A 459 -56.31 -18.11 8.28
CA VAL A 459 -57.42 -19.07 8.23
C VAL A 459 -58.25 -19.04 9.53
N ILE A 460 -57.59 -19.02 10.69
CA ILE A 460 -58.27 -19.07 12.00
C ILE A 460 -58.95 -17.75 12.41
N LYS A 461 -58.76 -16.66 11.65
CA LYS A 461 -59.41 -15.38 11.94
C LYS A 461 -60.94 -15.52 11.88
N PRO A 462 -61.69 -14.88 12.80
CA PRO A 462 -63.15 -14.85 12.74
C PRO A 462 -63.64 -14.29 11.40
N ARG A 463 -64.47 -15.05 10.68
CA ARG A 463 -65.09 -14.64 9.41
C ARG A 463 -66.58 -15.03 9.36
N TYR A 464 -67.24 -14.65 8.28
CA TYR A 464 -68.64 -14.96 8.00
C TYR A 464 -68.89 -16.47 7.90
N ARG A 465 -70.14 -16.89 8.16
CA ARG A 465 -70.55 -18.30 8.05
C ARG A 465 -70.45 -18.77 6.59
N MET A 466 -69.81 -19.91 6.37
CA MET A 466 -69.64 -20.54 5.06
C MET A 466 -70.64 -21.68 4.84
N SER A 467 -71.09 -21.85 3.59
CA SER A 467 -71.93 -22.98 3.18
C SER A 467 -71.15 -24.31 3.18
N SER A 468 -71.84 -25.45 3.05
CA SER A 468 -71.18 -26.78 2.91
C SER A 468 -70.17 -26.81 1.77
N GLN A 469 -70.64 -26.38 0.60
CA GLN A 469 -69.89 -26.45 -0.63
C GLN A 469 -68.69 -25.50 -0.56
N THR A 470 -68.88 -24.32 0.04
CA THR A 470 -67.79 -23.37 0.29
C THR A 470 -66.74 -23.95 1.23
N ARG A 471 -67.13 -24.61 2.32
CA ARG A 471 -66.20 -25.24 3.27
C ARG A 471 -65.34 -26.32 2.61
N GLN A 472 -65.95 -27.21 1.81
CA GLN A 472 -65.21 -28.22 1.06
C GLN A 472 -64.23 -27.60 0.06
N ARG A 473 -64.70 -26.63 -0.74
CA ARG A 473 -63.86 -25.91 -1.71
C ARG A 473 -62.66 -25.20 -1.04
N VAL A 474 -62.89 -24.59 0.11
CA VAL A 474 -61.84 -23.96 0.93
C VAL A 474 -60.83 -25.01 1.40
N SER A 475 -61.30 -26.12 1.96
CA SER A 475 -60.46 -27.22 2.45
C SER A 475 -59.55 -27.80 1.35
N GLU A 476 -60.12 -28.10 0.18
CA GLU A 476 -59.37 -28.62 -0.96
C GLU A 476 -58.31 -27.62 -1.45
N LYS A 477 -58.68 -26.34 -1.56
CA LYS A 477 -57.75 -25.29 -1.97
C LYS A 477 -56.60 -25.12 -0.97
N MET A 478 -56.89 -25.13 0.34
CA MET A 478 -55.86 -25.06 1.38
C MET A 478 -54.88 -26.22 1.28
N LYS A 479 -55.37 -27.46 1.11
CA LYS A 479 -54.51 -28.64 0.96
C LYS A 479 -53.61 -28.54 -0.26
N GLN A 480 -54.14 -28.05 -1.37
CA GLN A 480 -53.38 -27.88 -2.60
C GLN A 480 -52.31 -26.80 -2.46
N GLU A 481 -52.66 -25.61 -1.96
CA GLU A 481 -51.68 -24.53 -1.73
C GLU A 481 -50.59 -24.95 -0.74
N ALA A 482 -50.97 -25.65 0.35
CA ALA A 482 -50.02 -26.17 1.33
C ALA A 482 -49.01 -27.15 0.71
N ARG A 483 -49.48 -28.07 -0.15
CA ARG A 483 -48.59 -29.00 -0.88
C ARG A 483 -47.62 -28.27 -1.79
N ILE A 484 -48.09 -27.30 -2.57
CA ILE A 484 -47.24 -26.53 -3.49
C ILE A 484 -46.19 -25.74 -2.70
N LEU A 485 -46.59 -25.06 -1.63
CA LEU A 485 -45.68 -24.30 -0.78
C LEU A 485 -44.62 -25.18 -0.13
N ASN A 486 -45.05 -26.29 0.48
CA ASN A 486 -44.15 -27.23 1.13
C ASN A 486 -43.15 -27.79 0.13
N ASN A 487 -43.62 -28.39 -0.96
CA ASN A 487 -42.75 -28.98 -1.97
C ASN A 487 -41.75 -27.96 -2.52
N THR A 488 -42.20 -26.73 -2.82
CA THR A 488 -41.31 -25.65 -3.28
C THR A 488 -40.17 -25.38 -2.30
N LEU A 489 -40.45 -25.34 -0.99
CA LEU A 489 -39.45 -25.06 0.02
C LEU A 489 -38.55 -26.26 0.30
N ILE A 490 -39.11 -27.48 0.30
CA ILE A 490 -38.34 -28.73 0.44
C ILE A 490 -37.38 -28.90 -0.74
N ASP A 491 -37.83 -28.67 -1.97
CA ASP A 491 -36.99 -28.72 -3.19
C ASP A 491 -35.85 -27.70 -3.14
N GLN A 492 -36.02 -26.61 -2.37
CA GLN A 492 -35.00 -25.57 -2.15
C GLN A 492 -34.09 -25.86 -0.94
N GLY A 493 -34.25 -27.00 -0.26
CA GLY A 493 -33.38 -27.43 0.83
C GLY A 493 -33.94 -27.25 2.25
N SER A 494 -35.22 -26.87 2.40
CA SER A 494 -35.87 -26.89 3.71
C SER A 494 -36.00 -28.33 4.19
N ASP A 495 -35.80 -28.56 5.47
CA ASP A 495 -36.05 -29.85 6.14
C ASP A 495 -37.32 -29.83 7.02
N SER A 496 -38.08 -28.74 6.98
CA SER A 496 -39.29 -28.56 7.80
C SER A 496 -40.56 -29.19 7.19
N ASP A 497 -40.45 -30.38 6.59
CA ASP A 497 -41.58 -31.11 5.96
C ASP A 497 -42.69 -31.46 6.96
N TRP A 498 -42.31 -31.59 8.24
CA TRP A 498 -43.22 -31.75 9.37
C TRP A 498 -44.23 -30.61 9.52
N LEU A 499 -44.09 -29.49 8.81
CA LEU A 499 -45.07 -28.39 8.81
C LEU A 499 -46.24 -28.60 7.83
N LEU A 500 -46.11 -29.48 6.83
CA LEU A 500 -47.18 -29.74 5.86
C LEU A 500 -48.50 -30.20 6.50
N PRO A 501 -48.49 -31.18 7.45
CA PRO A 501 -49.72 -31.65 8.08
C PRO A 501 -50.49 -30.54 8.83
N ALA A 502 -49.81 -29.50 9.34
CA ALA A 502 -50.44 -28.42 10.10
C ALA A 502 -51.56 -27.74 9.31
N ILE A 503 -51.31 -27.37 8.05
CA ILE A 503 -52.35 -26.74 7.21
C ILE A 503 -53.40 -27.76 6.79
N HIS A 504 -53.02 -29.03 6.58
CA HIS A 504 -53.98 -30.10 6.22
C HIS A 504 -54.98 -30.39 7.34
N HIS A 505 -54.53 -30.42 8.60
CA HIS A 505 -55.40 -30.58 9.76
C HIS A 505 -56.40 -29.43 9.89
N ILE A 506 -55.94 -28.19 9.79
CA ILE A 506 -56.83 -27.02 9.80
C ILE A 506 -57.79 -27.04 8.60
N ALA A 507 -57.34 -27.51 7.43
CA ALA A 507 -58.19 -27.68 6.26
C ALA A 507 -59.27 -28.74 6.49
N ASN A 508 -58.96 -29.86 7.13
CA ASN A 508 -59.92 -30.92 7.47
C ASN A 508 -61.02 -30.37 8.40
N ILE A 509 -60.63 -29.67 9.47
CA ILE A 509 -61.54 -29.01 10.41
C ILE A 509 -62.43 -27.99 9.68
N THR A 510 -61.84 -27.18 8.80
CA THR A 510 -62.56 -26.14 8.05
C THR A 510 -63.57 -26.75 7.08
N GLY A 511 -63.25 -27.87 6.45
CA GLY A 511 -64.09 -28.57 5.46
C GLY A 511 -65.26 -29.36 6.07
N GLU A 512 -65.16 -29.79 7.32
CA GLU A 512 -66.12 -30.70 7.96
C GLU A 512 -67.30 -29.95 8.62
N LYS A 513 -68.47 -30.58 8.66
CA LYS A 513 -69.68 -30.07 9.32
C LYS A 513 -70.09 -30.87 10.55
N LYS A 514 -69.78 -32.17 10.60
CA LYS A 514 -70.16 -33.05 11.69
C LYS A 514 -69.27 -32.77 12.91
N ILE A 515 -69.89 -32.38 14.02
CA ILE A 515 -69.19 -32.00 15.26
C ILE A 515 -68.29 -33.14 15.75
N ASP A 516 -68.76 -34.40 15.67
CA ASP A 516 -67.98 -35.55 16.14
C ASP A 516 -66.69 -35.74 15.33
N LYS A 517 -66.76 -35.60 14.00
CA LYS A 517 -65.57 -35.64 13.13
C LYS A 517 -64.65 -34.44 13.31
N ILE A 518 -65.19 -33.26 13.62
CA ILE A 518 -64.37 -32.09 13.95
C ILE A 518 -63.56 -32.38 15.22
N LYS A 519 -64.16 -33.01 16.25
CA LYS A 519 -63.43 -33.39 17.47
C LYS A 519 -62.31 -34.40 17.18
N GLU A 520 -62.53 -35.34 16.26
CA GLU A 520 -61.49 -36.28 15.80
C GLU A 520 -60.32 -35.54 15.14
N TYR A 521 -60.58 -34.64 14.17
CA TYR A 521 -59.52 -33.86 13.53
C TYR A 521 -58.78 -32.90 14.48
N VAL A 522 -59.49 -32.34 15.48
CA VAL A 522 -58.84 -31.53 16.52
C VAL A 522 -57.92 -32.40 17.38
N LYS A 523 -58.32 -33.63 17.71
CA LYS A 523 -57.47 -34.56 18.45
C LYS A 523 -56.21 -34.93 17.66
N GLU A 524 -56.34 -35.21 16.36
CA GLU A 524 -55.20 -35.47 15.47
C GLU A 524 -54.25 -34.26 15.42
N LEU A 525 -54.79 -33.05 15.25
CA LEU A 525 -54.00 -31.82 15.27
C LEU A 525 -53.20 -31.65 16.57
N CYS A 526 -53.82 -31.84 17.73
CA CYS A 526 -53.16 -31.72 19.04
C CYS A 526 -52.16 -32.85 19.32
N GLN A 527 -52.31 -34.01 18.67
CA GLN A 527 -51.33 -35.11 18.75
C GLN A 527 -50.05 -34.77 17.99
N ASP A 528 -50.19 -34.23 16.78
CA ASP A 528 -49.05 -33.87 15.92
C ASP A 528 -48.39 -32.54 16.35
N TYR A 529 -49.16 -31.61 16.91
CA TYR A 529 -48.73 -30.27 17.33
C TYR A 529 -49.20 -29.97 18.76
N PRO A 530 -48.49 -30.48 19.79
CA PRO A 530 -48.93 -30.39 21.19
C PRO A 530 -48.84 -28.97 21.78
N ASP A 531 -48.22 -28.02 21.07
CA ASP A 531 -48.17 -26.61 21.42
C ASP A 531 -49.50 -25.87 21.11
N ILE A 532 -50.38 -26.49 20.31
CA ILE A 532 -51.73 -25.98 20.02
C ILE A 532 -52.66 -26.27 21.21
N ARG A 533 -53.18 -25.21 21.81
CA ARG A 533 -54.04 -25.23 23.01
C ARG A 533 -55.52 -25.09 22.70
#